data_AF-A0A0L1LA02-F1
#
_entry.id   AF-A0A0L1LA02-F1
#
_cell.length_a   1.000
_cell.length_b   1.000
_cell.length_c   1.000
_cell.angle_alpha   90.00
_cell.angle_beta   90.00
_cell.angle_gamma   90.00
#
_symmetry.space_group_name_H-M   'P 1'
#
loop_
_entity.id
_entity.type
_entity.pdbx_description
1 polymer ?
#
loop_
_entity_poly.entity_id
_entity_poly.type
_entity_poly.pdbx_seq_one_letter_code
_entity_poly.pdbx_strand_id
1 'polypeptide(L)'
;RSCPHATPARKIDEVLAARAEHREGPVQLAERCHVRPRTVSRIIARAGMPRLWELDPISGERIRAGRATDHRYERGTAGELLHIDVKKLGRI
;
A
#
# COMPACT_ATOMS: atom_id res chain seq x y z
N ARG A 1 -28.09 10.56 -13.62
CA ARG A 1 -27.01 10.89 -14.59
C ARG A 1 -26.42 9.56 -15.08
N SER A 2 -26.62 9.17 -16.34
CA SER A 2 -26.01 7.96 -16.92
C SER A 2 -24.63 8.29 -17.49
N CYS A 3 -23.64 7.43 -17.28
CA CYS A 3 -22.33 7.52 -17.92
C CYS A 3 -22.10 6.21 -18.68
N PRO A 4 -22.23 6.19 -20.02
CA PRO A 4 -22.16 4.97 -20.84
C PRO A 4 -20.85 4.18 -20.67
N HIS A 5 -19.77 4.87 -20.29
CA HIS A 5 -18.45 4.29 -20.09
C HIS A 5 -18.11 4.06 -18.61
N ALA A 6 -19.11 4.08 -17.73
CA ALA A 6 -18.92 3.70 -16.34
C ALA A 6 -18.49 2.24 -16.27
N THR A 7 -17.46 1.97 -15.46
CA THR A 7 -17.07 0.60 -15.17
C THR A 7 -18.23 -0.11 -14.48
N PRO A 8 -18.65 -1.31 -14.94
CA PRO A 8 -19.74 -2.05 -14.31
C PRO A 8 -19.45 -2.33 -12.83
N ALA A 9 -20.48 -2.26 -11.97
CA ALA A 9 -20.36 -2.47 -10.53
C ALA A 9 -19.66 -3.80 -10.18
N ARG A 10 -20.03 -4.89 -10.87
CA ARG A 10 -19.37 -6.20 -10.73
C ARG A 10 -17.85 -6.14 -10.89
N LYS A 11 -17.34 -5.33 -11.83
CA LYS A 11 -15.89 -5.17 -12.06
C LYS A 11 -15.23 -4.29 -11.01
N ILE A 12 -15.97 -3.35 -10.43
CA ILE A 12 -15.51 -2.57 -9.27
C ILE A 12 -15.34 -3.52 -8.08
N ASP A 13 -16.35 -4.33 -7.78
CA ASP A 13 -16.32 -5.26 -6.64
C ASP A 13 -15.21 -6.31 -6.80
N GLU A 14 -15.03 -6.87 -8.00
CA GLU A 14 -13.94 -7.80 -8.32
C GLU A 14 -12.55 -7.18 -8.05
N VAL A 15 -12.35 -5.92 -8.44
CA VAL A 15 -11.08 -5.20 -8.19
C VAL A 15 -10.86 -4.95 -6.70
N LEU A 16 -11.91 -4.56 -5.97
CA LEU A 16 -11.79 -4.28 -4.52
C LEU A 16 -11.54 -5.56 -3.71
N ALA A 17 -12.19 -6.67 -4.08
CA ALA A 17 -11.93 -7.98 -3.47
C ALA A 17 -10.48 -8.42 -3.71
N ALA A 18 -10.03 -8.37 -4.98
CA ALA A 18 -8.65 -8.74 -5.34
C ALA A 18 -7.61 -7.83 -4.64
N ARG A 19 -7.91 -6.55 -4.46
CA ARG A 19 -7.06 -5.61 -3.71
C ARG A 19 -6.93 -5.99 -2.24
N ALA A 20 -8.01 -6.39 -1.59
CA ALA A 20 -8.01 -6.80 -0.19
C ALA A 20 -7.27 -8.13 0.02
N GLU A 21 -7.49 -9.09 -0.88
CA GLU A 21 -6.90 -10.42 -0.82
C GLU A 21 -5.40 -10.42 -1.11
N HIS A 22 -4.99 -9.84 -2.25
CA HIS A 22 -3.62 -9.96 -2.73
C HIS A 22 -2.70 -8.80 -2.32
N ARG A 23 -3.26 -7.64 -1.95
CA ARG A 23 -2.49 -6.43 -1.59
C ARG A 23 -1.46 -6.05 -2.67
N GLU A 24 -1.88 -6.14 -3.92
CA GLU A 24 -1.04 -5.88 -5.09
C GLU A 24 -1.27 -4.51 -5.73
N GLY A 25 -0.31 -4.07 -6.55
CA GLY A 25 -0.38 -2.82 -7.28
C GLY A 25 -1.37 -2.84 -8.45
N PRO A 26 -1.62 -1.67 -9.07
CA PRO A 26 -2.60 -1.55 -10.14
C PRO A 26 -2.31 -2.38 -11.41
N VAL A 27 -1.04 -2.73 -11.66
CA VAL A 27 -0.65 -3.51 -12.84
C VAL A 27 -1.03 -4.98 -12.66
N GLN A 28 -0.68 -5.58 -11.52
CA GLN A 28 -0.99 -6.97 -11.23
C GLN A 28 -2.51 -7.19 -11.08
N LEU A 29 -3.19 -6.28 -10.38
CA LEU A 29 -4.65 -6.33 -10.26
C LEU A 29 -5.37 -6.14 -11.61
N ALA A 30 -4.80 -5.35 -12.52
CA ALA A 30 -5.33 -5.17 -13.86
C ALA A 30 -5.29 -6.47 -14.68
N GLU A 31 -4.21 -7.25 -14.54
CA GLU A 31 -4.07 -8.56 -15.16
C GLU A 31 -5.10 -9.54 -14.59
N ARG A 32 -5.23 -9.62 -13.25
CA ARG A 32 -6.19 -10.50 -12.57
C ARG A 32 -7.63 -10.21 -12.91
N CYS A 33 -8.04 -8.94 -12.86
CA CYS A 33 -9.44 -8.54 -13.03
C CYS A 33 -9.81 -8.22 -14.48
N HIS A 34 -8.86 -8.29 -15.42
CA HIS A 34 -9.02 -7.89 -16.83
C HIS A 34 -9.53 -6.44 -16.99
N VAL A 35 -9.00 -5.52 -16.17
CA VAL A 35 -9.32 -4.08 -16.19
C VAL A 35 -8.05 -3.30 -16.50
N ARG A 36 -8.14 -2.08 -17.05
CA ARG A 36 -6.95 -1.27 -17.34
C ARG A 36 -6.33 -0.75 -16.03
N PRO A 37 -4.99 -0.72 -15.88
CA PRO A 37 -4.33 -0.27 -14.65
C PRO A 37 -4.79 1.12 -14.19
N ARG A 38 -5.00 2.05 -15.13
CA ARG A 38 -5.54 3.40 -14.83
C ARG A 38 -6.93 3.35 -14.22
N THR A 39 -7.78 2.42 -14.65
CA THR A 39 -9.12 2.22 -14.10
C THR A 39 -9.05 1.59 -12.72
N VAL A 40 -8.16 0.63 -12.50
CA VAL A 40 -7.90 0.05 -11.16
C VAL A 40 -7.46 1.13 -10.18
N SER A 41 -6.48 1.97 -10.53
CA SER A 41 -6.04 3.08 -9.68
C SER A 41 -7.19 4.03 -9.32
N ARG A 42 -8.07 4.33 -10.27
CA ARG A 42 -9.26 5.18 -10.03
C ARG A 42 -10.28 4.51 -9.13
N ILE A 43 -10.50 3.20 -9.28
CA ILE A 43 -11.42 2.43 -8.43
C ILE A 43 -10.91 2.44 -6.99
N ILE A 44 -9.65 2.06 -6.76
CA ILE A 44 -9.01 2.03 -5.45
C ILE A 44 -9.09 3.41 -4.77
N ALA A 45 -8.73 4.48 -5.49
CA ALA A 45 -8.78 5.84 -4.97
C ALA A 45 -10.20 6.29 -4.62
N ARG A 46 -11.20 5.98 -5.47
CA ARG A 46 -12.60 6.34 -5.22
C ARG A 46 -13.22 5.56 -4.07
N ALA A 47 -12.80 4.32 -3.87
CA ALA A 47 -13.22 3.48 -2.75
C ALA A 47 -12.55 3.88 -1.42
N GLY A 48 -11.62 4.83 -1.42
CA GLY A 48 -10.90 5.25 -0.21
C GLY A 48 -9.98 4.17 0.36
N MET A 49 -9.58 3.20 -0.47
CA MET A 49 -8.69 2.12 -0.04
C MET A 49 -7.30 2.66 0.30
N PRO A 50 -6.68 2.19 1.39
CA PRO A 50 -5.33 2.61 1.77
C PRO A 50 -4.31 2.23 0.70
N ARG A 51 -3.26 3.05 0.58
CA ARG A 51 -2.09 2.74 -0.25
C ARG A 51 -1.35 1.55 0.37
N LEU A 52 -0.61 0.79 -0.44
CA LEU A 52 0.07 -0.42 0.07
C LEU A 52 1.11 -0.11 1.14
N TRP A 53 1.79 1.02 1.03
CA TRP A 53 2.78 1.43 2.03
C TRP A 53 2.14 1.92 3.34
N GLU A 54 0.82 2.14 3.37
CA GLU A 54 0.07 2.39 4.60
C GLU A 54 -0.39 1.07 5.27
N LEU A 55 -0.14 -0.07 4.65
CA LEU A 55 -0.53 -1.39 5.16
C LEU A 55 0.70 -2.17 5.62
N ASP A 56 0.53 -2.90 6.72
CA ASP A 56 1.51 -3.93 7.09
C ASP A 56 1.52 -5.02 6.01
N PRO A 57 2.69 -5.38 5.44
CA PRO A 57 2.76 -6.35 4.36
C PRO A 57 2.24 -7.75 4.74
N ILE A 58 2.32 -8.12 6.01
CA ILE A 58 1.97 -9.45 6.52
C ILE A 58 0.47 -9.48 6.87
N SER A 59 0.03 -8.61 7.77
CA SER A 59 -1.34 -8.61 8.29
C SER A 59 -2.34 -7.87 7.39
N GLY A 60 -1.87 -6.93 6.57
CA GLY A 60 -2.74 -6.05 5.78
C GLY A 60 -3.47 -4.99 6.62
N GLU A 61 -3.17 -4.89 7.91
CA GLU A 61 -3.71 -3.83 8.77
C GLU A 61 -3.08 -2.48 8.43
N ARG A 62 -3.84 -1.39 8.62
CA ARG A 62 -3.27 -0.05 8.44
C ARG A 62 -2.19 0.17 9.50
N ILE A 63 -1.00 0.55 9.05
CA ILE A 63 0.09 1.00 9.89
C ILE A 63 -0.41 2.24 10.62
N ARG A 64 -0.71 2.10 11.91
CA ARG A 64 -0.97 3.24 12.79
C ARG A 64 0.37 3.88 13.08
N ALA A 65 0.78 4.81 12.23
CA ALA A 65 1.99 5.60 12.44
C ALA A 65 1.78 6.52 13.65
N GLY A 66 1.96 5.98 14.86
CA GLY A 66 2.51 6.76 15.96
C GLY A 66 4.02 6.88 15.75
N ARG A 67 4.64 7.91 16.34
CA ARG A 67 6.09 7.83 16.55
C ARG A 67 6.34 6.54 17.34
N ALA A 68 7.13 5.62 16.78
CA ALA A 68 7.58 4.44 17.53
C ALA A 68 8.28 4.87 18.83
N THR A 69 8.82 6.08 18.86
CA THR A 69 9.47 6.69 20.01
C THR A 69 9.52 8.22 19.83
N ASP A 70 9.19 8.97 20.88
CA ASP A 70 9.41 10.44 20.94
C ASP A 70 10.86 10.81 21.25
N HIS A 71 11.69 9.84 21.65
CA HIS A 71 13.11 10.04 21.89
C HIS A 71 13.86 10.35 20.60
N ARG A 72 14.36 11.58 20.55
CA ARG A 72 15.34 12.01 19.58
C ARG A 72 16.72 11.63 20.09
N TYR A 73 17.48 10.91 19.28
CA TYR A 73 18.88 10.60 19.60
C TYR A 73 19.73 11.84 19.37
N GLU A 74 19.85 12.69 20.39
CA GLU A 74 20.70 13.87 20.41
C GLU A 74 21.95 13.59 21.25
N ARG A 75 23.12 14.00 20.76
CA ARG A 75 24.40 13.77 21.41
C ARG A 75 25.30 14.98 21.26
N GLY A 76 26.09 15.24 22.30
CA GLY A 76 26.82 16.50 22.47
C GLY A 76 28.14 16.54 21.71
N THR A 77 28.64 15.40 21.26
CA THR A 77 29.93 15.29 20.56
C THR A 77 29.88 14.29 19.41
N ALA A 78 30.81 14.43 18.46
CA ALA A 78 30.91 13.54 17.31
C ALA A 78 31.29 12.11 17.73
N GLY A 79 30.65 11.11 17.13
CA GLY A 79 30.93 9.68 17.35
C GLY A 79 30.05 8.96 18.38
N GLU A 80 29.19 9.69 19.10
CA GLU A 80 28.33 9.09 20.14
C GLU A 80 27.07 8.38 19.60
N LEU A 81 26.72 8.60 18.34
CA LEU A 81 25.63 7.90 17.67
C LEU A 81 26.20 6.74 16.85
N LEU A 82 25.71 5.54 17.13
CA LEU A 82 26.06 4.36 16.36
C LEU A 82 25.31 4.36 15.04
N HIS A 83 26.05 4.48 13.94
CA HIS A 83 25.50 4.22 12.62
C HIS A 83 25.49 2.70 12.38
N ILE A 84 24.32 2.09 12.48
CA ILE A 84 24.14 0.69 12.12
C ILE A 84 23.70 0.64 10.66
N ASP A 85 24.64 0.36 9.76
CA ASP A 85 24.29 -0.03 8.39
C ASP A 85 23.83 -1.48 8.41
N VAL A 86 22.53 -1.69 8.40
CA VAL A 86 21.97 -3.04 8.28
C VAL A 86 21.80 -3.35 6.80
N LYS A 87 22.64 -4.23 6.27
CA LYS A 87 22.34 -4.86 4.99
C LYS A 87 21.13 -5.78 5.14
N LYS A 88 20.11 -5.56 4.31
CA LYS A 88 19.03 -6.51 4.09
C LYS A 88 19.58 -7.76 3.39
N LEU A 89 20.03 -8.73 4.16
CA LEU A 89 20.12 -10.10 3.69
C LEU A 89 18.71 -10.68 3.82
N GLY A 90 18.02 -10.82 2.68
CA GLY A 90 16.71 -11.45 2.65
C GLY A 90 16.80 -12.82 3.32
N ARG A 91 15.95 -13.04 4.33
CA ARG A 91 15.70 -14.41 4.81
C ARG A 91 14.97 -15.13 3.68
N ILE A 92 15.59 -16.16 3.14
CA ILE A 92 14.93 -17.29 2.51
C ILE A 92 14.84 -18.36 3.59
#